data_AF-A0A7W0XLM6-F1
#
_entry.id   AF-A0A7W0XLM6-F1
#
_cell.length_a   1.000
_cell.length_b   1.000
_cell.length_c   1.000
_cell.angle_alpha   90.00
_cell.angle_beta   90.00
_cell.angle_gamma   90.00
#
_symmetry.space_group_name_H-M   'P 1'
#
loop_
_entity.id
_entity.type
_entity.pdbx_description
1 polymer ?
#
loop_
_entity_poly.entity_id
_entity_poly.type
_entity_poly.pdbx_seq_one_letter_code
_entity_poly.pdbx_strand_id
1 'polypeptide(L)'
;MTAEELRRAAIDLFGEKGWMSRLAEALEVDRSSVSRWFAGLPVPGPVAAAVRAWLELHRLRGGVPRRFQPPESARDAAICDNSGASRAQEL
;
A
#
# COMPACT_ATOMS: atom_id res chain seq x y z
N MET A 1 10.04 15.68 -3.93
CA MET A 1 10.26 14.24 -4.14
C MET A 1 9.98 13.97 -5.60
N THR A 2 10.99 13.56 -6.35
CA THR A 2 10.85 13.16 -7.76
C THR A 2 10.30 11.73 -7.85
N ALA A 3 9.85 11.31 -9.03
CA ALA A 3 9.44 9.93 -9.27
C ALA A 3 10.58 8.94 -8.96
N GLU A 4 11.81 9.24 -9.38
CA GLU A 4 12.95 8.36 -9.12
C GLU A 4 13.35 8.31 -7.64
N GLU A 5 13.22 9.41 -6.90
CA GLU A 5 13.37 9.39 -5.44
C GLU A 5 12.30 8.52 -4.78
N LEU A 6 11.05 8.62 -5.23
CA LEU A 6 9.95 7.80 -4.74
C LEU A 6 10.19 6.30 -5.04
N ARG A 7 10.69 5.97 -6.24
CA ARG A 7 11.03 4.59 -6.62
C ARG A 7 12.04 3.98 -5.67
N ARG A 8 13.16 4.66 -5.47
CA ARG A 8 14.24 4.18 -4.59
C ARG A 8 13.74 4.01 -3.17
N ALA A 9 13.05 5.01 -2.63
CA ALA A 9 12.44 4.93 -1.31
C ALA A 9 11.47 3.74 -1.17
N ALA A 10 10.63 3.50 -2.19
CA ALA A 10 9.70 2.38 -2.17
C ALA A 10 10.40 1.02 -2.26
N ILE A 11 11.49 0.92 -3.02
CA ILE A 11 12.31 -0.31 -3.08
C ILE A 11 12.99 -0.54 -1.73
N ASP A 12 13.54 0.49 -1.10
CA ASP A 12 14.17 0.39 0.23
C ASP A 12 13.14 -0.05 1.29
N LEU A 13 11.92 0.47 1.22
CA LEU A 13 10.85 0.17 2.17
C LEU A 13 10.12 -1.16 1.91
N PHE A 14 10.00 -1.61 0.66
CA PHE A 14 9.11 -2.72 0.30
C PHE A 14 9.79 -3.86 -0.49
N GLY A 15 11.08 -3.71 -0.80
CA GLY A 15 11.89 -4.61 -1.60
C GLY A 15 11.70 -4.44 -3.12
N GLU A 16 12.64 -4.93 -3.92
CA GLU A 16 12.64 -4.76 -5.38
C GLU A 16 11.42 -5.37 -6.10
N LYS A 17 10.87 -6.46 -5.56
CA LYS A 17 9.75 -7.17 -6.18
C LYS A 17 8.42 -6.69 -5.59
N GLY A 18 7.57 -6.12 -6.45
CA GLY A 18 6.19 -5.77 -6.08
C GLY A 18 6.06 -4.50 -5.23
N TRP A 19 7.11 -3.68 -5.13
CA TRP A 19 7.07 -2.40 -4.40
C TRP A 19 5.91 -1.50 -4.84
N MET A 20 5.55 -1.49 -6.13
CA MET A 20 4.51 -0.62 -6.65
C MET A 20 3.12 -0.95 -6.09
N SER A 21 2.79 -2.25 -6.00
CA SER A 21 1.52 -2.68 -5.41
C SER A 21 1.50 -2.44 -3.90
N ARG A 22 2.62 -2.67 -3.21
CA ARG A 22 2.73 -2.41 -1.76
C ARG A 22 2.69 -0.93 -1.42
N LEU A 23 3.30 -0.09 -2.24
CA LEU A 23 3.24 1.36 -2.10
C LEU A 23 1.81 1.88 -2.29
N ALA A 24 1.09 1.37 -3.31
CA ALA A 24 -0.31 1.70 -3.53
C ALA A 24 -1.18 1.28 -2.34
N GLU A 25 -1.01 0.05 -1.85
CA GLU A 25 -1.70 -0.48 -0.67
C GLU A 25 -1.40 0.35 0.59
N ALA A 26 -0.14 0.65 0.86
CA ALA A 26 0.28 1.40 2.06
C ALA A 26 -0.17 2.87 2.06
N LEU A 27 -0.31 3.47 0.87
CA LEU A 27 -0.83 4.83 0.71
C LEU A 27 -2.36 4.86 0.56
N GLU A 28 -3.02 3.69 0.51
CA GLU A 28 -4.45 3.56 0.26
C GLU A 28 -4.92 4.26 -1.03
N VAL A 29 -4.11 4.14 -2.09
CA VAL A 29 -4.41 4.71 -3.41
C VAL A 29 -4.50 3.61 -4.46
N ASP A 30 -5.21 3.90 -5.55
CA ASP A 30 -5.22 3.01 -6.71
C ASP A 30 -3.85 2.93 -7.37
N ARG A 31 -3.52 1.75 -7.91
CA ARG A 31 -2.25 1.50 -8.59
C ARG A 31 -2.05 2.41 -9.81
N SER A 32 -3.13 2.82 -10.50
CA SER A 32 -3.04 3.76 -11.61
C SER A 32 -2.58 5.15 -11.17
N SER A 33 -2.94 5.60 -9.96
CA SER A 33 -2.46 6.86 -9.40
C SER A 33 -0.95 6.83 -9.23
N VAL A 34 -0.42 5.73 -8.68
CA VAL A 34 1.02 5.51 -8.55
C VAL A 34 1.69 5.54 -9.93
N SER A 35 1.16 4.78 -10.89
CA SER A 35 1.69 4.76 -12.27
C SER A 35 1.75 6.14 -12.92
N ARG A 36 0.76 7.02 -12.69
CA ARG A 36 0.76 8.38 -13.27
C ARG A 36 1.89 9.25 -12.74
N TRP A 37 2.29 9.09 -11.47
CA TRP A 37 3.43 9.83 -10.92
C TRP A 37 4.74 9.43 -11.61
N PHE A 38 4.86 8.18 -12.04
CA PHE A 38 6.00 7.69 -12.84
C PHE A 38 5.89 8.04 -14.33
N ALA A 39 4.70 8.40 -14.81
CA ALA A 39 4.47 8.86 -16.17
C ALA A 39 4.70 10.38 -16.36
N GLY A 40 5.21 11.07 -15.33
CA GLY A 40 5.57 12.49 -15.40
C GLY A 40 4.66 13.43 -14.60
N LEU A 41 3.60 12.94 -13.95
CA LEU A 41 2.86 13.76 -13.01
C LEU A 41 3.69 14.00 -11.73
N PRO A 42 3.62 15.19 -11.12
CA PRO A 42 4.29 15.44 -9.87
C PRO A 42 3.75 14.54 -8.76
N VAL A 43 4.66 14.06 -7.89
CA VAL A 43 4.29 13.30 -6.69
C VAL A 43 3.54 14.24 -5.74
N PRO A 44 2.33 13.88 -5.26
CA PRO A 44 1.58 14.72 -4.32
C PRO A 44 2.36 15.00 -3.04
N GLY A 45 2.24 16.22 -2.51
CA GLY A 45 2.89 16.62 -1.26
C GLY A 45 2.65 15.67 -0.07
N PRO A 46 1.39 15.25 0.19
CA PRO A 46 1.09 14.28 1.26
C PRO A 46 1.80 12.93 1.07
N VAL A 47 1.89 12.44 -0.17
CA VAL A 47 2.60 11.18 -0.49
C VAL A 47 4.08 11.34 -0.19
N ALA A 48 4.69 12.45 -0.61
CA ALA A 48 6.09 12.72 -0.33
C ALA A 48 6.38 12.83 1.18
N ALA A 49 5.48 13.44 1.94
CA ALA A 49 5.60 13.54 3.40
C ALA A 49 5.50 12.17 4.08
N ALA A 50 4.52 11.35 3.70
CA ALA A 50 4.34 10.00 4.24
C ALA A 50 5.58 9.11 4.00
N VAL A 51 6.07 9.07 2.76
CA VAL A 51 7.25 8.26 2.41
C VAL A 51 8.50 8.72 3.15
N ARG A 52 8.70 10.04 3.32
CA ARG A 52 9.82 10.57 4.13
C ARG A 52 9.71 10.15 5.59
N ALA A 53 8.52 10.22 6.17
CA ALA A 53 8.30 9.79 7.55
C ALA A 53 8.58 8.28 7.71
N TRP A 54 8.17 7.46 6.74
CA TRP A 54 8.45 6.03 6.74
C TRP A 54 9.94 5.71 6.63
N LEU A 55 10.68 6.39 5.77
CA LEU A 55 12.14 6.23 5.67
C LEU A 55 12.82 6.57 7.00
N GLU A 56 12.41 7.67 7.64
CA GLU A 56 12.98 8.06 8.93
C GLU A 56 12.65 7.05 10.03
N LEU A 57 11.41 6.56 10.08
CA LEU A 57 11.02 5.49 11.00
C LEU A 57 11.80 4.20 10.72
N HIS A 58 12.03 3.87 9.45
CA HIS A 58 12.81 2.70 9.05
C HIS A 58 14.26 2.82 9.53
N ARG A 59 14.87 3.99 9.36
CA ARG A 59 16.21 4.30 9.86
C ARG A 59 16.31 4.18 11.38
N LEU A 60 15.30 4.65 12.12
CA LEU A 60 15.30 4.67 13.58
C LEU A 60 14.98 3.30 14.21
N ARG A 61 14.14 2.48 13.58
CA ARG A 61 13.61 1.22 14.17
C ARG A 61 14.01 -0.05 13.42
N GLY A 62 14.66 0.04 12.26
CA GLY A 62 14.96 -1.10 11.40
C GLY A 62 13.73 -1.82 10.83
N GLY A 63 12.54 -1.20 10.93
CA GLY A 63 11.26 -1.81 10.56
C GLY A 63 10.52 -0.97 9.53
N VAL A 64 9.98 -1.61 8.50
CA VAL A 64 9.11 -0.98 7.49
C VAL A 64 7.74 -0.66 8.12
N PRO A 65 6.94 0.28 7.56
CA PRO A 65 5.56 0.46 8.00
C PRO A 65 4.86 -0.90 7.87
N ARG A 66 4.55 -1.55 8.99
CA ARG A 66 3.74 -2.76 8.94
C ARG A 66 2.41 -2.34 8.32
N ARG A 67 1.89 -3.16 7.40
CA ARG A 67 0.46 -3.14 7.08
C ARG A 67 -0.29 -2.97 8.40
N PHE A 68 -1.31 -2.12 8.42
CA PHE A 68 -2.31 -2.23 9.46
C PHE A 68 -2.85 -3.66 9.39
N GLN A 69 -2.32 -4.55 10.24
CA GLN A 69 -2.92 -5.84 10.51
C GLN A 69 -4.08 -5.49 11.43
N PRO A 70 -5.34 -5.68 11.01
CA PRO A 70 -6.44 -5.64 11.96
C PRO A 70 -6.10 -6.59 13.10
N PRO A 71 -6.46 -6.27 14.36
CA PRO A 71 -6.31 -7.22 15.44
C PRO A 71 -6.98 -8.53 15.03
N GLU A 72 -6.43 -9.67 15.46
CA GLU A 72 -6.91 -11.00 15.09
C GLU A 72 -8.44 -11.14 15.30
N SER A 73 -8.96 -10.46 16.32
CA SER A 73 -10.38 -10.33 16.64
C SER A 73 -11.26 -9.71 15.54
N ALA A 74 -10.69 -9.00 14.56
CA ALA A 74 -11.40 -8.43 13.43
C ALA A 74 -11.40 -9.35 12.19
N ARG A 75 -10.55 -10.39 12.15
CA ARG A 75 -10.57 -11.39 11.07
C ARG A 75 -11.74 -12.36 11.22
N ASP A 76 -12.12 -12.67 12.46
CA ASP A 76 -13.26 -13.55 12.76
C ASP A 76 -14.60 -12.95 12.30
N ALA A 77 -14.73 -11.61 12.35
CA ALA A 77 -15.92 -10.92 11.87
C ALA A 77 -16.10 -11.00 10.34
N ALA A 78 -15.02 -11.06 9.57
CA ALA A 78 -15.07 -11.08 8.11
C ALA A 78 -15.43 -12.45 7.51
N ILE A 79 -15.38 -13.53 8.31
CA ILE A 79 -15.74 -14.88 7.86
C ILE A 79 -17.28 -15.07 7.91
N CYS A 80 -17.99 -14.32 8.76
CA CYS A 80 -19.44 -14.48 8.94
C CYS A 80 -20.31 -13.88 7.82
N ASP A 81 -19.78 -12.96 7.00
CA ASP A 81 -20.57 -12.27 5.96
C ASP A 81 -20.66 -13.00 4.62
N ASN A 82 -19.88 -14.06 4.38
CA ASN A 82 -19.84 -14.72 3.07
C ASN A 82 -20.73 -15.98 2.92
N SER A 83 -21.66 -16.21 3.85
CA SER A 83 -22.59 -17.36 3.79
C SER A 83 -23.93 -17.07 3.09
N GLY A 84 -24.03 -15.96 2.34
CA GLY A 84 -25.31 -15.42 1.85
C GLY A 84 -25.48 -15.27 0.33
N ALA A 85 -24.71 -15.94 -0.53
CA ALA A 85 -24.92 -15.81 -1.99
C ALA A 85 -24.66 -17.12 -2.74
N SER A 86 -25.53 -18.11 -2.54
CA SER A 86 -25.67 -19.22 -3.48
C SER A 86 -27.14 -19.52 -3.66
N ARG A 87 -27.75 -19.00 -4.73
CA ARG A 87 -29.00 -19.52 -5.30
C ARG A 87 -29.27 -18.94 -6.70
N ALA A 88 -29.66 -19.87 -7.57
CA ALA A 88 -30.39 -19.75 -8.83
C ALA A 88 -29.60 -19.35 -10.08
N GLN A 89 -29.03 -20.36 -10.75
CA GLN A 89 -29.16 -20.53 -12.20
C GLN A 89 -29.33 -22.03 -12.49
N GLU A 90 -30.57 -22.47 -12.61
CA GLU A 90 -30.96 -23.75 -13.23
C GLU A 90 -31.81 -23.39 -14.45
N LEU A 91 -31.42 -23.90 -15.62
CA LEU A 91 -32.22 -24.03 -16.85
C LEU A 91 -32.27 -25.53 -17.18
#